data_AF-A0A059F7E3-F1
#
_entry.id   AF-A0A059F7E3-F1
#
_cell.length_a   1.000
_cell.length_b   1.000
_cell.length_c   1.000
_cell.angle_alpha   90.00
_cell.angle_beta   90.00
_cell.angle_gamma   90.00
#
_symmetry.space_group_name_H-M   'P 1'
#
loop_
_entity.id
_entity.type
_entity.pdbx_description
1 polymer ?
#
loop_
_entity_poly.entity_id
_entity_poly.type
_entity_poly.pdbx_seq_one_letter_code
_entity_poly.pdbx_strand_id
1 'polypeptide(L)'
;MRLFLFAVSFVLLAGCAATAPAAEPEAVEEAAPAPVSRPLADAGGMCGGIAGIECAQGLTCYYDDGACRTIADAAGICLSAPQMCTYEYAPVCGCDGETYGNKCAAQAAGVSVDTPGECAPIAD
;
A
#
# COMPACT_ATOMS: atom_id res chain seq x y z
N MET A 1 66.19 -18.28 12.74
CA MET A 1 66.12 -18.60 14.19
C MET A 1 65.55 -17.38 14.87
N ARG A 2 64.33 -17.51 15.44
CA ARG A 2 63.84 -16.81 16.64
C ARG A 2 64.06 -15.27 16.67
N LEU A 3 63.08 -14.41 16.86
CA LEU A 3 61.87 -14.52 17.64
C LEU A 3 61.27 -13.10 17.57
N PHE A 4 59.96 -13.00 17.47
CA PHE A 4 59.13 -12.03 18.19
C PHE A 4 59.88 -11.03 19.07
N LEU A 5 59.72 -9.74 18.82
CA LEU A 5 59.52 -8.67 19.83
C LEU A 5 59.60 -7.30 19.12
N PHE A 6 58.85 -6.33 19.64
CA PHE A 6 58.59 -4.97 19.10
C PHE A 6 57.44 -4.92 18.09
N ALA A 7 56.20 -5.10 18.55
CA ALA A 7 55.43 -4.10 19.31
C ALA A 7 55.22 -2.82 18.47
N VAL A 8 54.04 -2.66 17.90
CA VAL A 8 53.02 -1.75 18.47
C VAL A 8 53.54 -0.32 18.56
N SER A 9 53.45 0.45 17.46
CA SER A 9 53.30 1.92 17.45
C SER A 9 53.53 2.47 16.04
N PHE A 10 52.59 2.33 15.09
CA PHE A 10 52.56 3.23 13.91
C PHE A 10 51.24 3.19 13.11
N VAL A 11 50.08 3.03 13.75
CA VAL A 11 48.77 3.05 13.04
C VAL A 11 47.79 4.02 13.69
N LEU A 12 48.29 5.18 14.17
CA LEU A 12 47.48 6.14 14.94
C LEU A 12 47.51 7.58 14.41
N LEU A 13 47.83 7.82 13.13
CA LEU A 13 48.07 9.20 12.66
C LEU A 13 47.65 9.52 11.22
N ALA A 14 46.59 8.91 10.67
CA ALA A 14 45.96 9.43 9.45
C ALA A 14 44.49 9.03 9.37
N GLY A 15 43.57 9.94 9.71
CA GLY A 15 42.16 9.71 9.43
C GLY A 15 41.13 10.58 10.17
N CYS A 16 41.35 11.89 10.30
CA CYS A 16 40.27 12.82 10.65
C CYS A 16 40.17 13.91 9.57
N ALA A 17 39.47 13.61 8.48
CA ALA A 17 38.91 14.61 7.57
C ALA A 17 37.74 13.99 6.81
N ALA A 18 36.58 13.89 7.46
CA ALA A 18 35.31 13.76 6.78
C ALA A 18 34.51 15.03 7.08
N THR A 19 34.48 15.93 6.10
CA THR A 19 33.60 17.09 6.07
C THR A 19 32.15 16.60 5.95
N ALA A 20 31.35 16.80 6.98
CA ALA A 20 29.90 16.63 6.91
C ALA A 20 29.28 17.81 6.14
N PRO A 21 28.28 17.60 5.27
CA PRO A 21 27.49 18.70 4.74
C PRO A 21 26.64 19.31 5.87
N ALA A 22 26.47 20.63 5.79
CA ALA A 22 25.65 21.41 6.70
C ALA A 22 24.24 20.80 6.80
N ALA A 23 23.82 20.50 8.03
CA ALA A 23 22.43 20.23 8.36
C ALA A 23 21.61 21.48 8.05
N GLU A 24 20.59 21.31 7.21
CA GLU A 24 19.50 22.26 7.04
C GLU A 24 18.69 22.31 8.36
N PRO A 25 18.14 23.47 8.75
CA PRO A 25 17.56 23.65 10.07
C PRO A 25 16.33 22.77 10.23
N GLU A 26 16.35 21.91 11.24
CA GLU A 26 15.19 21.16 11.70
C GLU A 26 14.10 22.17 12.11
N ALA A 27 13.11 22.31 11.22
CA ALA A 27 11.85 22.95 11.56
C ALA A 27 11.30 22.23 12.79
N VAL A 28 10.80 23.01 13.76
CA VAL A 28 10.20 22.50 14.98
C VAL A 28 9.04 21.57 14.59
N GLU A 29 9.27 20.27 14.66
CA GLU A 29 8.27 19.24 14.42
C GLU A 29 7.35 19.22 15.64
N GLU A 30 6.24 19.94 15.54
CA GLU A 30 5.07 19.66 16.37
C GLU A 30 4.79 18.17 16.20
N ALA A 31 5.15 17.36 17.20
CA ALA A 31 5.17 15.91 17.09
C ALA A 31 3.81 15.43 16.59
N ALA A 32 3.75 15.13 15.29
CA ALA A 32 2.57 14.55 14.70
C ALA A 32 2.26 13.27 15.49
N PRO A 33 0.98 12.96 15.75
CA PRO A 33 0.65 11.68 16.37
C PRO A 33 1.35 10.57 15.59
N ALA A 34 2.01 9.66 16.31
CA ALA A 34 2.70 8.53 15.69
C ALA A 34 1.77 7.89 14.65
N PRO A 35 2.28 7.54 13.46
CA PRO A 35 1.44 6.96 12.42
C PRO A 35 0.73 5.76 13.02
N VAL A 36 -0.60 5.82 13.07
CA VAL A 36 -1.41 4.71 13.55
C VAL A 36 -1.27 3.62 12.49
N SER A 37 -0.31 2.73 12.66
CA SER A 37 -0.10 1.63 11.73
C SER A 37 -1.26 0.67 11.88
N ARG A 38 -2.12 0.64 10.86
CA ARG A 38 -3.20 -0.34 10.79
C ARG A 38 -2.59 -1.74 10.67
N PRO A 39 -3.26 -2.78 11.21
CA PRO A 39 -2.81 -4.16 11.01
C PRO A 39 -2.74 -4.47 9.52
N LEU A 40 -1.72 -5.24 9.12
CA LEU A 40 -1.46 -5.60 7.73
C LEU A 40 -1.87 -7.06 7.50
N ALA A 41 -2.64 -7.32 6.44
CA ALA A 41 -3.06 -8.66 6.03
C ALA A 41 -2.31 -9.11 4.78
N ASP A 42 -1.88 -10.38 4.79
CA ASP A 42 -1.30 -11.07 3.63
C ASP A 42 -2.39 -11.47 2.61
N ALA A 43 -1.97 -12.02 1.48
CA ALA A 43 -2.88 -12.49 0.43
C ALA A 43 -3.89 -13.52 0.97
N GLY A 44 -5.17 -13.33 0.65
CA GLY A 44 -6.28 -14.12 1.18
C GLY A 44 -6.75 -13.71 2.58
N GLY A 45 -6.05 -12.78 3.24
CA GLY A 45 -6.46 -12.21 4.52
C GLY A 45 -7.61 -11.22 4.39
N MET A 46 -8.30 -10.98 5.51
CA MET A 46 -9.37 -9.98 5.58
C MET A 46 -8.82 -8.56 5.61
N CYS A 47 -9.52 -7.61 4.98
CA CYS A 47 -9.18 -6.20 4.95
C CYS A 47 -10.41 -5.31 5.15
N GLY A 48 -10.19 -4.03 5.43
CA GLY A 48 -11.26 -3.09 5.78
C GLY A 48 -11.88 -3.44 7.12
N GLY A 49 -13.22 -3.38 7.19
CA GLY A 49 -13.98 -3.59 8.41
C GLY A 49 -13.77 -2.51 9.47
N ILE A 50 -14.38 -2.70 10.64
CA ILE A 50 -14.24 -1.78 11.78
C ILE A 50 -12.79 -1.64 12.28
N ALA A 51 -11.97 -2.67 12.03
CA ALA A 51 -10.56 -2.70 12.39
C ALA A 51 -9.67 -1.96 11.36
N GLY A 52 -10.21 -1.60 10.20
CA GLY A 52 -9.49 -0.90 9.13
C GLY A 52 -8.22 -1.62 8.69
N ILE A 53 -8.26 -2.95 8.58
CA ILE A 53 -7.09 -3.77 8.25
C ILE A 53 -6.64 -3.46 6.82
N GLU A 54 -5.36 -3.17 6.65
CA GLU A 54 -4.78 -2.83 5.35
C GLU A 54 -4.17 -4.06 4.70
N CYS A 55 -4.14 -4.08 3.37
CA CYS A 55 -3.47 -5.15 2.65
C CYS A 55 -1.97 -4.89 2.54
N ALA A 56 -1.18 -5.97 2.58
CA ALA A 56 0.26 -5.91 2.32
C ALA A 56 0.56 -5.36 0.92
N GLN A 57 1.80 -4.94 0.70
CA GLN A 57 2.22 -4.30 -0.55
C GLN A 57 1.89 -5.14 -1.79
N GLY A 58 1.32 -4.50 -2.80
CA GLY A 58 0.94 -5.14 -4.07
C GLY A 58 -0.41 -5.87 -4.03
N LEU A 59 -1.16 -5.77 -2.93
CA LEU A 59 -2.50 -6.33 -2.80
C LEU A 59 -3.55 -5.21 -2.71
N THR A 60 -4.73 -5.49 -3.25
CA THR A 60 -5.90 -4.63 -3.20
C THR A 60 -6.96 -5.28 -2.31
N CYS A 61 -7.63 -4.45 -1.51
CA CYS A 61 -8.79 -4.90 -0.75
C CYS A 61 -10.03 -4.94 -1.65
N TYR A 62 -10.47 -6.14 -2.02
CA TYR A 62 -11.71 -6.30 -2.79
C TYR A 62 -12.86 -6.66 -1.85
N TYR A 63 -13.90 -5.84 -1.89
CA TYR A 63 -15.14 -6.07 -1.15
C TYR A 63 -16.11 -6.94 -1.95
N ASP A 64 -17.11 -7.48 -1.26
CA ASP A 64 -18.27 -8.07 -1.93
C ASP A 64 -19.02 -7.00 -2.75
N ASP A 65 -19.61 -7.43 -3.86
CA ASP A 65 -20.31 -6.52 -4.79
C ASP A 65 -21.41 -5.74 -4.06
N GLY A 66 -21.39 -4.40 -4.18
CA GLY A 66 -22.35 -3.49 -3.54
C GLY A 66 -22.03 -3.11 -2.09
N ALA A 67 -20.97 -3.64 -1.50
CA ALA A 67 -20.64 -3.35 -0.11
C ALA A 67 -20.08 -1.93 0.09
N CYS A 68 -19.34 -1.38 -0.88
CA CYS A 68 -18.57 -0.14 -0.69
C CYS A 68 -19.39 1.13 -0.44
N ARG A 69 -20.67 1.16 -0.82
CA ARG A 69 -21.58 2.30 -0.58
C ARG A 69 -22.70 2.01 0.41
N THR A 70 -22.92 0.75 0.76
CA THR A 70 -24.05 0.32 1.60
C THR A 70 -23.63 -0.10 3.00
N ILE A 71 -22.35 -0.45 3.20
CA ILE A 71 -21.82 -0.93 4.47
C ILE A 71 -20.64 -0.04 4.88
N ALA A 72 -20.81 0.73 5.97
CA ALA A 72 -19.79 1.66 6.45
C ALA A 72 -18.48 0.94 6.84
N ASP A 73 -18.59 -0.25 7.43
CA ASP A 73 -17.47 -1.11 7.83
C ASP A 73 -17.34 -2.31 6.87
N ALA A 74 -17.46 -2.06 5.56
CA ALA A 74 -17.29 -3.12 4.57
C ALA A 74 -15.95 -3.82 4.77
N ALA A 75 -15.98 -5.14 4.82
CA ALA A 75 -14.79 -5.99 4.88
C ALA A 75 -14.62 -6.73 3.56
N GLY A 76 -13.38 -7.01 3.19
CA GLY A 76 -13.02 -7.64 1.94
C GLY A 76 -11.89 -8.64 2.11
N ILE A 77 -11.31 -9.06 0.99
CA ILE A 77 -10.15 -9.96 0.95
C ILE A 77 -9.01 -9.28 0.19
N CYS A 78 -7.80 -9.38 0.74
CA CYS A 78 -6.58 -8.93 0.08
C CYS A 78 -6.20 -9.87 -1.05
N LEU A 79 -6.34 -9.41 -2.30
CA LEU A 79 -5.95 -10.16 -3.48
C LEU A 79 -5.07 -9.30 -4.40
N SER A 80 -4.25 -9.94 -5.21
CA SER A 80 -3.55 -9.24 -6.29
C SER A 80 -4.52 -8.86 -7.39
N ALA A 81 -4.35 -7.68 -7.98
CA ALA A 81 -5.14 -7.28 -9.14
C ALA A 81 -4.92 -8.23 -10.33
N PRO A 82 -5.99 -8.66 -11.02
CA PRO A 82 -5.87 -9.48 -12.20
C PRO A 82 -5.09 -8.74 -13.29
N GLN A 83 -4.15 -9.44 -13.94
CA GLN A 83 -3.31 -8.87 -14.99
C GLN A 83 -3.86 -9.13 -16.40
N MET A 84 -4.79 -10.08 -16.52
CA MET A 84 -5.41 -10.46 -17.78
C MET A 84 -6.91 -10.61 -17.55
N CYS A 85 -7.68 -9.95 -18.41
CA CYS A 85 -9.13 -10.03 -18.43
C CYS A 85 -9.59 -10.43 -19.81
N THR A 86 -10.69 -11.16 -19.84
CA THR A 86 -11.43 -11.45 -21.07
C THR A 86 -12.17 -10.18 -21.55
N TYR A 87 -12.53 -10.15 -22.83
CA TYR A 87 -13.15 -8.99 -23.50
C TYR A 87 -14.67 -9.06 -23.59
N GLU A 88 -15.32 -9.95 -22.82
CA GLU A 88 -16.77 -10.00 -22.71
C GLU A 88 -17.30 -8.70 -22.13
N TYR A 89 -18.39 -8.22 -22.73
CA TYR A 89 -19.10 -7.06 -22.25
C TYR A 89 -20.20 -7.49 -21.27
N ALA A 90 -19.91 -7.31 -19.99
CA ALA A 90 -20.79 -7.57 -18.86
C ALA A 90 -20.62 -6.42 -17.85
N PRO A 91 -21.11 -5.21 -18.17
CA PRO A 91 -20.69 -3.99 -17.52
C PRO A 91 -21.03 -3.96 -16.03
N VAL A 92 -20.21 -3.25 -15.27
CA VAL A 92 -20.35 -3.01 -13.84
C VAL A 92 -20.04 -1.56 -13.51
N CYS A 93 -20.71 -1.03 -12.48
CA CYS A 93 -20.37 0.25 -11.90
C CYS A 93 -19.38 0.03 -10.75
N GLY A 94 -18.22 0.65 -10.82
CA GLY A 94 -17.21 0.59 -9.77
C GLY A 94 -17.58 1.46 -8.56
N CYS A 95 -16.96 1.18 -7.42
CA CYS A 95 -17.10 2.00 -6.21
C CYS A 95 -16.64 3.45 -6.41
N ASP A 96 -15.73 3.67 -7.36
CA ASP A 96 -15.25 4.96 -7.85
C ASP A 96 -16.29 5.72 -8.70
N GLY A 97 -17.39 5.06 -9.10
CA GLY A 97 -18.42 5.64 -9.96
C GLY A 97 -18.09 5.57 -11.45
N GLU A 98 -17.06 4.81 -11.85
CA GLU A 98 -16.73 4.58 -13.25
C GLU A 98 -17.35 3.26 -13.76
N THR A 99 -17.73 3.25 -15.04
CA THR A 99 -18.24 2.04 -15.70
C THR A 99 -17.09 1.24 -16.27
N TYR A 100 -17.04 -0.04 -15.91
CA TYR A 100 -16.07 -0.99 -16.42
C TYR A 100 -16.76 -2.02 -17.32
N GLY A 101 -16.10 -2.44 -18.40
CA GLY A 101 -16.67 -3.39 -19.38
C GLY A 101 -17.00 -4.76 -18.79
N ASN A 102 -16.30 -5.16 -17.73
CA ASN A 102 -16.63 -6.31 -16.89
C ASN A 102 -15.99 -6.20 -15.49
N LYS A 103 -16.37 -7.12 -14.59
CA LYS A 103 -15.84 -7.21 -13.22
C LYS A 103 -14.32 -7.39 -13.17
N CYS A 104 -13.74 -8.16 -14.09
CA CYS A 104 -12.28 -8.34 -14.12
C CYS A 104 -11.58 -7.03 -14.43
N ALA A 105 -12.07 -6.25 -15.40
CA ALA A 105 -11.51 -4.95 -15.75
C ALA A 105 -11.57 -3.96 -14.58
N ALA A 106 -12.68 -3.93 -13.83
CA ALA A 106 -12.78 -3.14 -12.59
C ALA A 106 -11.72 -3.57 -11.57
N GLN A 107 -11.60 -4.87 -11.32
CA GLN A 107 -10.59 -5.38 -10.38
C GLN A 107 -9.17 -5.10 -10.85
N ALA A 108 -8.87 -5.21 -12.15
CA ALA A 108 -7.56 -4.89 -12.71
C ALA A 108 -7.17 -3.42 -12.48
N ALA A 109 -8.15 -2.52 -12.44
CA ALA A 109 -7.98 -1.11 -12.06
C ALA A 109 -7.89 -0.89 -10.54
N GLY A 110 -7.99 -1.95 -9.73
CA GLY A 110 -7.98 -1.88 -8.27
C GLY A 110 -9.33 -1.50 -7.65
N VAL A 111 -10.43 -1.68 -8.39
CA VAL A 111 -11.76 -1.18 -8.02
C VAL A 111 -12.72 -2.34 -7.75
N SER A 112 -13.43 -2.26 -6.62
CA SER A 112 -14.53 -3.19 -6.29
C SER A 112 -15.80 -2.79 -7.02
N VAL A 113 -16.69 -3.75 -7.25
CA VAL A 113 -17.98 -3.50 -7.91
C VAL A 113 -18.98 -2.95 -6.89
N ASP A 114 -19.69 -1.88 -7.27
CA ASP A 114 -20.84 -1.37 -6.54
C ASP A 114 -22.13 -2.02 -7.07
N THR A 115 -22.46 -1.83 -8.35
CA THR A 115 -23.68 -2.38 -8.93
C THR A 115 -23.42 -3.11 -10.25
N PRO A 116 -24.21 -4.16 -10.57
CA PRO A 116 -24.21 -4.71 -11.93
C PRO A 116 -24.78 -3.69 -12.93
N GLY A 117 -24.32 -3.76 -14.17
CA GLY A 117 -24.66 -2.80 -15.22
C GLY A 117 -23.76 -1.56 -15.20
N GLU A 118 -23.94 -0.69 -16.18
CA GLU A 118 -23.24 0.60 -16.24
C GLU A 118 -23.65 1.49 -15.06
N CYS A 119 -22.79 2.45 -14.70
CA CYS A 119 -23.16 3.45 -13.70
C CYS A 119 -24.36 4.27 -14.16
N ALA A 120 -25.27 4.55 -13.23
CA ALA A 120 -26.37 5.45 -13.51
C ALA A 120 -25.82 6.84 -13.89
N PRO A 121 -26.43 7.54 -14.86
CA PRO A 121 -26.09 8.93 -15.12
C PRO A 121 -26.31 9.73 -13.83
N ILE A 122 -25.38 10.63 -13.52
CA ILE A 122 -25.53 11.53 -12.38
C ILE A 122 -26.76 12.38 -12.67
N ALA A 123 -27.84 12.16 -11.92
CA ALA A 123 -29.06 12.94 -12.05
C ALA A 123 -28.92 14.18 -11.16
N ASP A 124 -28.82 15.34 -11.81
CA ASP A 124 -28.91 16.66 -11.18
C ASP A 124 -30.33 16.94 -10.64
#